data_AF-A0A6B3FZA6-F1
#
_entry.id   AF-A0A6B3FZA6-F1
#
_cell.length_a   1.000
_cell.length_b   1.000
_cell.length_c   1.000
_cell.angle_alpha   90.00
_cell.angle_beta   90.00
_cell.angle_gamma   90.00
#
_symmetry.space_group_name_H-M   'P 1'
#
loop_
_entity.id
_entity.type
_entity.pdbx_description
1 polymer ?
#
loop_
_entity_poly.entity_id
_entity_poly.type
_entity_poly.pdbx_seq_one_letter_code
_entity_poly.pdbx_strand_id
1 'polypeptide(L)'
;TARHNKVVDSLAGVREFIAYFGEHRHSVEHEIDGVVVKLDEIPLQGRLGSTSRAPRWAIAWKYAPEEVNTKLVNIRVGVGRTGRVTPYAQVEPVEVAGSEVEFATLHNQNVVKAKGVLIGDTVVLRKAGDVIPEILGPV
;
A
#
# COMPACT_ATOMS: atom_id res chain seq x y z
N THR A 1 -26.23 -0.64 12.17
CA THR A 1 -25.65 -1.71 11.34
C THR A 1 -24.54 -1.09 10.52
N ALA A 2 -23.31 -1.59 10.59
CA ALA A 2 -22.23 -1.03 9.77
C ALA A 2 -22.50 -1.37 8.31
N ARG A 3 -22.37 -0.39 7.40
CA ARG A 3 -22.78 -0.54 5.98
C ARG A 3 -21.95 -1.56 5.20
N HIS A 4 -20.73 -1.82 5.65
CA HIS A 4 -19.71 -2.62 4.96
C HIS A 4 -19.20 -3.79 5.83
N ASN A 5 -20.08 -4.47 6.57
CA ASN A 5 -19.73 -5.69 7.30
C ASN A 5 -20.64 -6.86 6.92
N LYS A 6 -20.11 -8.09 7.06
CA LYS A 6 -20.86 -9.32 6.83
C LYS A 6 -20.36 -10.40 7.79
N VAL A 7 -21.27 -11.10 8.44
CA VAL A 7 -20.96 -12.33 9.19
C VAL A 7 -20.95 -13.48 8.20
N VAL A 8 -19.93 -14.34 8.29
CA VAL A 8 -19.73 -15.50 7.42
C VAL A 8 -19.36 -16.70 8.27
N ASP A 9 -19.90 -17.87 7.91
CA ASP A 9 -19.76 -19.09 8.72
C ASP A 9 -18.53 -19.93 8.33
N SER A 10 -17.73 -19.48 7.37
CA SER A 10 -16.58 -20.23 6.86
C SER A 10 -15.45 -19.36 6.33
N LEU A 11 -14.24 -19.93 6.26
CA LEU A 11 -13.10 -19.30 5.60
C LEU A 11 -13.32 -19.04 4.11
N ALA A 12 -14.20 -19.82 3.45
CA ALA A 12 -14.57 -19.56 2.06
C ALA A 12 -15.35 -18.25 1.95
N GLY A 13 -16.33 -18.02 2.83
CA GLY A 13 -17.06 -16.76 2.89
C GLY A 13 -16.17 -15.57 3.25
N VAL A 14 -15.15 -15.76 4.10
CA VAL A 14 -14.13 -14.73 4.37
C VAL A 14 -13.37 -14.37 3.09
N ARG A 15 -12.92 -15.38 2.32
CA ARG A 15 -12.20 -15.17 1.06
C ARG A 15 -13.06 -14.49 -0.01
N GLU A 16 -14.34 -14.86 -0.12
CA GLU A 16 -15.28 -14.19 -1.02
C GLU A 16 -15.47 -12.71 -0.66
N PHE A 17 -15.59 -12.41 0.64
CA PHE A 17 -15.70 -11.03 1.12
C PHE A 17 -14.43 -10.22 0.82
N ILE A 18 -13.25 -10.81 1.05
CA ILE A 18 -11.95 -10.22 0.69
C ILE A 18 -11.88 -9.97 -0.83
N ALA A 19 -12.25 -10.95 -1.66
CA ALA A 19 -12.18 -10.80 -3.11
C ALA A 19 -13.11 -9.69 -3.62
N TYR A 20 -14.37 -9.69 -3.15
CA TYR A 20 -15.36 -8.68 -3.51
C TYR A 20 -14.89 -7.26 -3.20
N PHE A 21 -14.42 -7.00 -1.97
CA PHE A 21 -13.95 -5.67 -1.59
C PHE A 21 -12.58 -5.32 -2.20
N GLY A 22 -11.77 -6.31 -2.58
CA GLY A 22 -10.56 -6.07 -3.36
C GLY A 22 -10.86 -5.51 -4.75
N GLU A 23 -11.84 -6.09 -5.45
CA GLU A 23 -12.29 -5.63 -6.77
C GLU A 23 -13.08 -4.31 -6.70
N HIS A 24 -13.86 -4.13 -5.64
CA HIS A 24 -14.78 -2.99 -5.49
C HIS A 24 -14.29 -1.96 -4.48
N ARG A 25 -12.97 -1.91 -4.18
CA ARG A 25 -12.42 -0.99 -3.18
C ARG A 25 -12.77 0.48 -3.42
N HIS A 26 -12.90 0.87 -4.69
CA HIS A 26 -13.22 2.22 -5.14
C HIS A 26 -14.73 2.55 -5.10
N SER A 27 -15.59 1.56 -4.81
CA SER A 27 -17.03 1.76 -4.63
C SER A 27 -17.39 2.22 -3.21
N VAL A 28 -16.46 2.08 -2.27
CA VAL A 28 -16.63 2.54 -0.89
C VAL A 28 -16.45 4.06 -0.86
N GLU A 29 -17.24 4.74 -0.03
CA GLU A 29 -17.25 6.22 0.02
C GLU A 29 -15.92 6.83 0.48
N HIS A 30 -15.03 5.99 1.01
CA HIS A 30 -13.70 6.32 1.46
C HIS A 30 -12.72 5.25 0.98
N GLU A 31 -11.45 5.62 0.85
CA GLU A 31 -10.39 4.67 0.52
C GLU A 31 -10.25 3.61 1.61
N ILE A 32 -10.04 2.36 1.19
CA ILE A 32 -9.77 1.23 2.06
C ILE A 32 -8.46 0.56 1.65
N ASP A 33 -7.63 0.21 2.64
CA ASP A 33 -6.35 -0.48 2.44
C ASP A 33 -6.48 -2.00 2.61
N GLY A 34 -7.67 -2.49 2.91
CA GLY A 34 -7.91 -3.88 3.27
C GLY A 34 -9.26 -4.13 3.92
N VAL A 35 -9.41 -5.34 4.48
CA VAL A 35 -10.53 -5.74 5.32
C VAL A 35 -10.04 -6.33 6.63
N VAL A 36 -10.84 -6.21 7.69
CA VAL A 36 -10.51 -6.81 8.99
C VAL A 36 -11.36 -8.05 9.19
N VAL A 37 -10.70 -9.19 9.33
CA VAL A 37 -11.34 -10.46 9.69
C VAL A 37 -11.36 -10.57 11.21
N LYS A 38 -12.53 -10.83 11.79
CA LYS A 38 -12.73 -10.91 13.24
C LYS A 38 -13.50 -12.19 13.57
N LEU A 39 -13.18 -12.83 14.69
CA LEU A 39 -14.08 -13.81 15.28
C LEU A 39 -15.32 -13.10 15.82
N ASP A 40 -16.50 -13.53 15.38
CA ASP A 40 -17.76 -12.91 15.77
C ASP A 40 -18.15 -13.23 17.22
N GLU A 41 -17.81 -14.43 17.69
CA GLU A 41 -18.16 -14.89 19.04
C GLU A 41 -17.38 -14.14 20.14
N ILE A 42 -18.07 -13.25 20.86
CA ILE A 42 -17.51 -12.38 21.90
C ILE A 42 -16.80 -13.16 23.03
N PRO A 43 -17.37 -14.25 23.60
CA PRO A 43 -16.67 -15.06 24.60
C PRO A 43 -15.30 -15.59 24.14
N LEU A 44 -15.17 -15.96 22.86
CA LEU A 44 -13.89 -16.44 22.32
C LEU A 44 -12.87 -15.31 22.18
N GLN A 45 -13.29 -14.09 21.86
CA GLN A 45 -12.39 -12.93 21.82
C GLN A 45 -11.70 -12.72 23.17
N GLY A 46 -12.45 -12.79 24.28
CA GLY A 46 -11.90 -12.68 25.63
C GLY A 46 -10.92 -13.80 25.98
N ARG A 47 -11.24 -15.04 25.61
CA ARG A 47 -10.36 -16.20 25.84
C ARG A 47 -9.06 -16.13 25.03
N LEU A 48 -9.12 -15.62 23.80
CA LEU A 48 -7.95 -15.46 22.95
C LEU A 48 -7.07 -14.31 23.41
N GLY A 49 -7.67 -13.24 23.94
CA GLY A 49 -6.97 -12.08 24.47
C GLY A 49 -6.20 -11.29 23.40
N SER A 50 -5.15 -10.59 23.83
CA SER A 50 -4.29 -9.76 22.98
C SER A 50 -2.82 -9.98 23.30
N THR A 51 -1.97 -9.66 22.33
CA THR A 51 -0.54 -9.41 22.56
C THR A 51 -0.34 -7.98 23.06
N SER A 52 0.91 -7.56 23.26
CA SER A 52 1.24 -6.17 23.60
C SER A 52 0.88 -5.15 22.51
N ARG A 53 0.60 -5.60 21.28
CA ARG A 53 0.37 -4.71 20.12
C ARG A 53 -0.95 -4.91 19.41
N ALA A 54 -1.54 -6.11 19.48
CA ALA A 54 -2.73 -6.46 18.70
C ALA A 54 -3.57 -7.58 19.33
N PRO A 55 -4.91 -7.59 19.13
CA PRO A 55 -5.77 -8.70 19.52
C PRO A 55 -5.41 -9.99 18.77
N ARG A 56 -5.65 -11.16 19.39
CA ARG A 56 -5.42 -12.47 18.74
C ARG A 56 -6.61 -12.99 17.94
N TRP A 57 -7.76 -12.34 18.07
CA TRP A 57 -9.03 -12.75 17.47
C TRP A 57 -9.42 -11.91 16.24
N ALA A 58 -8.58 -10.96 15.83
CA ALA A 58 -8.77 -10.13 14.66
C ALA A 58 -7.46 -9.92 13.89
N ILE A 59 -7.55 -9.84 12.57
CA ILE A 59 -6.42 -9.55 11.69
C ILE A 59 -6.84 -8.65 10.53
N ALA A 60 -5.99 -7.70 10.19
CA ALA A 60 -6.16 -6.87 8.99
C ALA A 60 -5.55 -7.60 7.79
N TRP A 61 -6.39 -7.89 6.80
CA TRP A 61 -5.99 -8.36 5.49
C TRP A 61 -5.83 -7.15 4.57
N LYS A 62 -4.58 -6.74 4.32
CA LYS A 62 -4.29 -5.59 3.45
C LYS A 62 -4.25 -6.00 1.99
N TYR A 63 -4.82 -5.18 1.12
CA TYR A 63 -4.70 -5.36 -0.33
C TYR A 63 -3.31 -4.92 -0.80
N ALA A 64 -2.90 -5.42 -1.97
CA ALA A 64 -1.71 -4.92 -2.61
C ALA A 64 -1.92 -3.43 -2.96
N PRO A 65 -0.94 -2.56 -2.68
CA PRO A 65 -1.01 -1.17 -3.12
C PRO A 65 -1.21 -1.08 -4.63
N GLU A 66 -1.81 0.01 -5.09
CA GLU A 66 -1.86 0.31 -6.52
C GLU A 66 -0.46 0.52 -7.08
N GLU A 67 -0.16 -0.22 -8.15
CA GLU A 67 1.06 -0.07 -8.94
C GLU A 67 0.66 0.49 -10.30
N VAL A 68 1.35 1.55 -10.72
CA VAL A 68 1.19 2.16 -12.05
C VAL A 68 2.53 2.25 -12.74
N ASN A 69 2.48 2.30 -14.06
CA ASN A 69 3.66 2.54 -14.87
C ASN A 69 3.69 4.00 -15.30
N THR A 70 4.84 4.66 -15.12
CA THR A 70 5.07 6.02 -15.60
C THR A 70 6.51 6.16 -16.08
N LYS A 71 6.83 7.23 -16.80
CA LYS A 71 8.18 7.50 -17.28
C LYS A 71 9.01 8.20 -16.22
N LEU A 72 10.22 7.71 -15.99
CA LEU A 72 11.23 8.36 -15.15
C LEU A 72 11.87 9.53 -15.94
N VAL A 73 11.43 10.75 -15.66
CA VAL A 73 11.89 11.97 -16.35
C VAL A 73 13.28 12.39 -15.88
N ASN A 74 13.55 12.28 -14.57
CA ASN A 74 14.83 12.68 -14.00
C ASN A 74 15.07 12.01 -12.64
N ILE A 75 16.33 11.98 -12.18
CA ILE A 75 16.69 11.63 -10.80
C ILE A 75 17.31 12.87 -10.17
N ARG A 76 16.62 13.44 -9.18
CA ARG A 76 17.09 14.61 -8.43
C ARG A 76 17.68 14.17 -7.09
N VAL A 77 18.47 15.04 -6.49
CA VAL A 77 19.07 14.82 -5.16
C VAL A 77 18.71 15.95 -4.21
N GLY A 78 18.32 15.58 -2.99
CA GLY A 78 18.07 16.50 -1.89
C GLY A 78 19.11 16.32 -0.80
N VAL A 79 19.61 17.43 -0.23
CA VAL A 79 20.52 17.40 0.92
C VAL A 79 19.72 17.65 2.19
N GLY A 80 19.66 16.65 3.07
CA GLY A 80 18.98 16.77 4.35
C GLY A 80 19.78 17.62 5.35
N ARG A 81 19.15 17.97 6.48
CA ARG A 81 19.75 18.82 7.54
C ARG A 81 21.09 18.29 8.09
N THR A 82 21.30 16.98 8.04
CA THR A 82 22.54 16.31 8.50
C THR A 82 23.58 16.14 7.39
N GLY A 83 23.38 16.74 6.21
CA GLY A 83 24.23 16.56 5.04
C GLY A 83 23.95 15.26 4.25
N ARG A 84 22.99 14.43 4.68
CA ARG A 84 22.63 13.20 3.96
C ARG A 84 22.04 13.53 2.58
N VAL A 85 22.68 13.05 1.53
CA VAL A 85 22.23 13.18 0.13
C VAL A 85 21.25 12.05 -0.19
N THR A 86 20.02 12.40 -0.55
CA THR A 86 18.94 11.44 -0.82
C THR A 86 18.45 11.61 -2.26
N PRO A 87 18.55 10.57 -3.11
CA PRO A 87 17.99 10.61 -4.46
C PRO A 87 16.48 10.40 -4.42
N TYR A 88 15.77 11.08 -5.33
CA TYR A 88 14.35 10.88 -5.60
C TYR A 88 14.07 11.00 -7.10
N ALA A 89 13.11 10.23 -7.57
CA ALA A 89 12.65 10.21 -8.94
C ALA A 89 11.72 11.40 -9.20
N GLN A 90 11.87 12.05 -10.35
CA GLN A 90 10.85 12.88 -10.98
C GLN A 90 10.24 12.07 -12.12
N VAL A 91 8.93 11.89 -12.12
CA VAL A 91 8.20 11.10 -13.10
C VAL A 91 7.26 11.97 -13.93
N GLU A 92 6.76 11.45 -15.05
CA GLU A 92 5.58 12.04 -15.69
C GLU A 92 4.39 11.96 -14.72
N PRO A 93 3.61 13.05 -14.55
CA PRO A 93 2.50 13.08 -13.59
C PRO A 93 1.54 11.90 -13.81
N VAL A 94 1.24 11.17 -12.73
CA VAL A 94 0.39 9.98 -12.81
C VAL A 94 -0.54 9.83 -11.60
N GLU A 95 -1.78 9.44 -11.91
CA GLU A 95 -2.83 8.89 -11.04
C GLU A 95 -2.38 7.71 -10.15
N VAL A 96 -2.15 7.83 -8.83
CA VAL A 96 -1.95 6.64 -7.96
C VAL A 96 -2.75 6.75 -6.68
N ALA A 97 -3.64 5.80 -6.41
CA ALA A 97 -4.48 5.77 -5.22
C ALA A 97 -5.06 7.17 -4.92
N GLY A 98 -5.85 7.68 -5.87
CA GLY A 98 -6.63 8.92 -5.73
C GLY A 98 -5.85 10.24 -5.71
N SER A 99 -4.53 10.24 -5.91
CA SER A 99 -3.76 11.49 -6.05
C SER A 99 -2.71 11.43 -7.13
N GLU A 100 -2.47 12.59 -7.75
CA GLU A 100 -1.40 12.77 -8.72
C GLU A 100 -0.03 12.71 -8.03
N VAL A 101 0.91 12.00 -8.65
CA VAL A 101 2.29 11.84 -8.19
C VAL A 101 3.25 12.30 -9.28
N GLU A 102 4.11 13.25 -8.93
CA GLU A 102 5.23 13.71 -9.77
C GLU A 102 6.60 13.31 -9.22
N PHE A 103 6.67 12.93 -7.94
CA PHE A 103 7.91 12.60 -7.25
C PHE A 103 7.78 11.33 -6.44
N ALA A 104 8.81 10.47 -6.50
CA ALA A 104 8.87 9.22 -5.75
C ALA A 104 10.25 9.00 -5.12
N THR A 105 10.29 8.41 -3.93
CA THR A 105 11.56 8.14 -3.26
C THR A 105 12.34 7.03 -3.97
N LEU A 106 13.66 7.22 -4.07
CA LEU A 106 14.62 6.18 -4.43
C LEU A 106 15.43 5.70 -3.23
N HIS A 107 15.09 6.16 -2.03
CA HIS A 107 15.69 5.84 -0.72
C HIS A 107 17.16 6.24 -0.56
N ASN A 108 18.06 5.66 -1.34
CA ASN A 108 19.50 5.93 -1.32
C ASN A 108 20.20 5.41 -2.60
N GLN A 109 21.48 5.78 -2.78
CA GLN A 109 22.26 5.40 -3.97
C GLN A 109 22.38 3.89 -4.20
N ASN A 110 22.38 3.08 -3.13
CA ASN A 110 22.52 1.63 -3.26
C ASN A 110 21.22 1.02 -3.79
N VAL A 111 20.08 1.55 -3.36
CA VAL A 111 18.76 1.15 -3.88
C VAL A 111 18.61 1.55 -5.35
N VAL A 112 19.08 2.73 -5.75
CA VAL A 112 19.11 3.12 -7.18
C VAL A 112 19.91 2.11 -8.00
N LYS A 113 21.13 1.78 -7.55
CA LYS A 113 21.99 0.80 -8.22
C LYS A 113 21.36 -0.59 -8.27
N ALA A 114 20.76 -1.04 -7.17
CA ALA A 114 20.13 -2.35 -7.08
C ALA A 114 18.90 -2.47 -7.98
N LYS A 115 18.10 -1.40 -8.11
CA LYS A 115 16.95 -1.34 -9.02
C LYS A 115 17.34 -1.16 -10.48
N GLY A 116 18.55 -0.66 -10.75
CA GLY A 116 19.06 -0.46 -12.10
C GLY A 116 18.29 0.58 -12.93
N VAL A 117 17.55 1.48 -12.27
CA VAL A 117 16.72 2.49 -12.96
C VAL A 117 17.59 3.56 -13.63
N LEU A 118 17.24 3.89 -14.88
CA LEU A 118 17.86 4.92 -15.69
C LEU A 118 16.85 5.99 -16.08
N ILE A 119 17.34 7.23 -16.23
CA ILE A 119 16.50 8.33 -16.72
C ILE A 119 16.00 7.97 -18.12
N GLY A 120 14.69 8.07 -18.32
CA GLY A 120 13.99 7.69 -19.55
C GLY A 120 13.23 6.37 -19.45
N ASP A 121 13.52 5.52 -18.46
CA ASP A 121 12.85 4.24 -18.27
C ASP A 121 11.36 4.40 -17.97
N THR A 122 10.57 3.42 -18.39
CA THR A 122 9.26 3.19 -17.79
C THR A 122 9.47 2.44 -16.47
N VAL A 123 8.95 3.00 -15.38
CA VAL A 123 9.14 2.49 -14.03
C VAL A 123 7.80 2.16 -13.37
N VAL A 124 7.79 1.11 -12.56
CA VAL A 124 6.66 0.76 -11.71
C VAL A 124 6.71 1.65 -10.46
N LEU A 125 5.63 2.39 -10.21
CA LEU A 125 5.45 3.30 -9.09
C LEU A 125 4.27 2.84 -8.23
N ARG A 126 4.41 2.91 -6.91
CA ARG A 126 3.30 2.67 -5.96
C ARG A 126 3.37 3.62 -4.77
N LYS A 127 2.29 3.70 -3.98
CA LYS A 127 2.33 4.35 -2.66
C LYS A 127 2.50 3.31 -1.54
N ALA A 128 3.59 3.43 -0.79
CA ALA A 128 3.77 2.67 0.44
C ALA A 128 2.82 3.19 1.53
N GLY A 129 1.96 2.30 2.03
CA GLY A 129 0.94 2.64 3.03
C GLY A 129 0.00 3.77 2.57
N ASP A 130 -0.31 3.80 1.27
CA ASP A 130 -1.20 4.76 0.59
C ASP A 130 -0.77 6.23 0.65
N VAL A 131 0.43 6.53 1.19
CA VAL A 131 0.90 7.89 1.39
C VAL A 131 2.21 8.18 0.64
N ILE A 132 3.21 7.32 0.71
CA ILE A 132 4.58 7.65 0.27
C ILE A 132 4.87 7.00 -1.10
N PRO A 133 5.01 7.77 -2.20
CA PRO A 133 5.32 7.20 -3.50
C PRO A 133 6.74 6.65 -3.56
N GLU A 134 6.91 5.44 -4.07
CA GLU A 134 8.20 4.79 -4.31
C GLU A 134 8.27 4.11 -5.68
N ILE A 135 9.46 4.10 -6.27
CA ILE A 135 9.76 3.35 -7.49
C ILE A 135 10.13 1.92 -7.12
N LEU A 136 9.56 0.90 -7.75
CA LEU A 136 9.93 -0.51 -7.50
C LEU A 136 11.08 -0.97 -8.40
N GLY A 137 11.06 -0.58 -9.66
CA GLY A 137 12.06 -0.91 -10.67
C GLY A 137 11.60 -0.51 -12.07
N PRO A 138 12.46 -0.69 -13.08
CA PRO A 138 12.07 -0.55 -14.48
C PRO A 138 11.12 -1.69 -14.90
N VAL A 139 10.33 -1.43 -15.94
CA VAL A 139 9.46 -2.41 -16.62
C VAL A 139 10.24 -3.14 -17.71
#